data_AF-A0A5E3XF45-F1
#
_entry.id   AF-A0A5E3XF45-F1
#
_cell.length_a   1.000
_cell.length_b   1.000
_cell.length_c   1.000
_cell.angle_alpha   90.00
_cell.angle_beta   90.00
_cell.angle_gamma   90.00
#
_symmetry.space_group_name_H-M   'P 1'
#
loop_
_entity.id
_entity.type
_entity.pdbx_description
1 polymer ?
#
loop_
_entity_poly.entity_id
_entity_poly.type
_entity_poly.pdbx_seq_one_letter_code
_entity_poly.pdbx_strand_id
1 'polypeptide(L)'
;MSDDGISNRDQTLLAAQAQGPHEDRASLVTRARQFLLSPQVQHEDESAKRRFLQDKGLSESEIVMLLREQSTVALPPVPPRTYPRPPPSNIPIIMAGVLRVMMWGAGASAVLLLIYHRLLLPLLTRSANARRSLKHHQRDLLSKLTASAQELRDAQRKSFADLPQATISGELPPYADCKTVDDVLSARAGTTEVPPLSLLRCALADIGPTTSGPTTDELFAHLYGKVPWLEGASAYQERVWQVLNESPRFSSSVEGPDDTAHWSYIPVPPPPATPAIASLENLATSLKSHSTASETVSYRQHTLQALADFTGYLTTQTYSLASSRLRIPGVQPDLQSTQEEDVRKEIRALKGLVLNRKSFLPSRPVSMIT
;
A
#
# COMPACT_ATOMS: atom_id res chain seq x y z
N MET A 1 -64.08 53.22 102.14
CA MET A 1 -64.95 53.77 103.19
C MET A 1 -64.80 55.27 103.11
N SER A 2 -65.77 56.06 102.69
CA SER A 2 -67.14 55.81 102.29
C SER A 2 -67.59 57.03 101.47
N ASP A 3 -68.58 56.79 100.62
CA ASP A 3 -69.74 57.64 100.33
C ASP A 3 -70.00 58.74 101.39
N ASP A 4 -70.55 59.92 101.09
CA ASP A 4 -71.63 60.20 100.15
C ASP A 4 -71.85 61.72 100.08
N GLY A 5 -72.69 62.18 99.13
CA GLY A 5 -73.68 63.19 99.51
C GLY A 5 -73.57 64.62 98.97
N ILE A 6 -73.89 64.79 97.68
CA ILE A 6 -75.08 65.53 97.17
C ILE A 6 -75.26 67.06 97.43
N SER A 7 -75.55 67.74 96.30
CA SER A 7 -76.36 68.98 96.09
C SER A 7 -75.83 70.36 96.48
N ASN A 8 -75.68 71.22 95.46
CA ASN A 8 -76.75 72.18 95.14
C ASN A 8 -76.55 72.87 93.76
N ARG A 9 -77.50 72.60 92.86
CA ARG A 9 -78.10 73.55 91.90
C ARG A 9 -78.79 74.66 92.73
N ASP A 10 -78.87 75.93 92.40
CA ASP A 10 -78.83 76.71 91.17
C ASP A 10 -78.57 78.19 91.56
N GLN A 11 -78.41 79.06 90.54
CA GLN A 11 -78.37 80.53 90.55
C GLN A 11 -76.95 81.09 90.75
N THR A 12 -76.35 81.81 89.81
CA THR A 12 -76.91 82.99 89.11
C THR A 12 -76.29 83.18 87.72
N LEU A 13 -77.16 83.38 86.72
CA LEU A 13 -76.85 83.91 85.40
C LEU A 13 -76.50 85.41 85.46
N LEU A 14 -75.68 85.83 84.48
CA LEU A 14 -75.36 87.19 84.01
C LEU A 14 -74.04 87.82 84.49
N ALA A 15 -72.98 87.64 83.68
CA ALA A 15 -72.01 88.66 83.27
C ALA A 15 -71.15 88.08 82.12
N ALA A 16 -71.32 88.59 80.88
CA ALA A 16 -70.34 89.43 80.17
C ALA A 16 -68.94 88.78 80.04
N GLN A 17 -68.60 88.23 78.87
CA GLN A 17 -67.72 88.91 77.89
C GLN A 17 -66.44 89.50 78.51
N ALA A 18 -65.32 88.77 78.42
CA ALA A 18 -64.06 89.22 77.82
C ALA A 18 -62.88 88.30 78.19
N GLN A 19 -62.16 87.86 77.15
CA GLN A 19 -60.72 87.50 77.09
C GLN A 19 -60.20 86.13 77.55
N GLY A 20 -59.66 85.42 76.55
CA GLY A 20 -58.52 84.50 76.65
C GLY A 20 -57.94 84.17 75.26
N PRO A 21 -57.31 85.12 74.52
CA PRO A 21 -57.00 85.00 73.08
C PRO A 21 -55.81 84.07 72.70
N HIS A 22 -55.29 83.25 73.61
CA HIS A 22 -54.04 82.49 73.37
C HIS A 22 -54.23 80.98 73.17
N GLU A 23 -55.23 80.32 73.78
CA GLU A 23 -55.50 78.89 73.53
C GLU A 23 -56.14 78.64 72.16
N ASP A 24 -56.98 79.56 71.69
CA ASP A 24 -57.60 79.46 70.36
C ASP A 24 -56.56 79.53 69.24
N ARG A 25 -55.50 80.33 69.40
CA ARG A 25 -54.45 80.52 68.38
C ARG A 25 -53.63 79.26 68.14
N ALA A 26 -53.19 78.57 69.19
CA ALA A 26 -52.43 77.32 69.05
C ALA A 26 -53.27 76.22 68.37
N SER A 27 -54.57 76.16 68.67
CA SER A 27 -55.50 75.23 68.02
C SER A 27 -55.70 75.56 66.53
N LEU A 28 -55.71 76.86 66.17
CA LEU A 28 -55.82 77.36 64.80
C LEU A 28 -54.57 77.01 63.97
N VAL A 29 -53.37 77.21 64.52
CA VAL A 29 -52.11 76.82 63.87
C VAL A 29 -52.05 75.30 63.65
N THR A 30 -52.55 74.51 64.60
CA THR A 30 -52.60 73.04 64.48
C THR A 30 -53.57 72.60 63.37
N ARG A 31 -54.76 73.21 63.30
CA ARG A 31 -55.71 72.97 62.19
C ARG A 31 -55.16 73.42 60.84
N ALA A 32 -54.44 74.55 60.81
CA ALA A 32 -53.78 75.02 59.60
C ALA A 32 -52.71 74.03 59.10
N ARG A 33 -51.90 73.45 60.01
CA ARG A 33 -50.98 72.35 59.66
C ARG A 33 -51.71 71.16 59.06
N GLN A 34 -52.80 70.73 59.68
CA GLN A 34 -53.58 69.60 59.21
C GLN A 34 -54.24 69.88 57.84
N PHE A 35 -54.71 71.11 57.61
CA PHE A 35 -55.24 71.55 56.32
C PHE A 35 -54.16 71.53 55.23
N LEU A 36 -52.97 72.05 55.52
CA LEU A 36 -51.86 72.04 54.56
C LEU A 36 -51.38 70.62 54.23
N LEU A 37 -51.48 69.68 55.16
CA LEU A 37 -51.16 68.27 54.92
C LEU A 37 -52.23 67.53 54.09
N SER A 38 -53.43 68.08 53.93
CA SER A 38 -54.50 67.47 53.11
C SER A 38 -54.07 67.35 51.65
N PRO A 39 -54.21 66.17 51.00
CA PRO A 39 -53.72 65.93 49.64
C PRO A 39 -54.38 66.84 48.58
N GLN A 40 -55.61 67.30 48.85
CA GLN A 40 -56.34 68.23 47.98
C GLN A 40 -55.70 69.63 47.98
N VAL A 41 -55.20 70.07 49.14
CA VAL A 41 -54.60 71.39 49.33
C VAL A 41 -53.13 71.40 48.94
N GLN A 42 -52.44 70.25 48.97
CA GLN A 42 -51.02 70.16 48.59
C GLN A 42 -50.75 70.72 47.18
N HIS A 43 -51.67 70.49 46.24
CA HIS A 43 -51.52 70.85 44.82
C HIS A 43 -52.06 72.25 44.47
N GLU A 44 -52.67 72.96 45.41
CA GLU A 44 -53.23 74.29 45.17
C GLU A 44 -52.13 75.37 45.16
N ASP A 45 -52.38 76.51 44.50
CA ASP A 45 -51.40 77.60 44.40
C ASP A 45 -51.05 78.19 45.77
N GLU A 46 -49.78 78.49 46.01
CA GLU A 46 -49.33 79.07 47.29
C GLU A 46 -50.07 80.36 47.65
N SER A 47 -50.40 81.20 46.66
CA SER A 47 -51.15 82.43 46.89
C SER A 47 -52.59 82.18 47.38
N ALA A 48 -53.23 81.09 46.93
CA ALA A 48 -54.57 80.72 47.38
C ALA A 48 -54.53 80.20 48.83
N LYS A 49 -53.51 79.40 49.17
CA LYS A 49 -53.27 78.94 50.56
C LYS A 49 -53.02 80.11 51.49
N ARG A 50 -52.20 81.08 51.08
CA ARG A 50 -51.93 82.29 51.88
C ARG A 50 -53.20 83.09 52.15
N ARG A 51 -54.00 83.35 51.10
CA ARG A 51 -55.28 84.06 51.24
C ARG A 51 -56.23 83.32 52.17
N PHE A 52 -56.38 82.00 52.00
CA PHE A 52 -57.25 81.21 52.87
C PHE A 52 -56.79 81.23 54.33
N LEU A 53 -55.49 81.07 54.60
CA LEU A 53 -54.97 81.11 55.96
C LEU A 53 -55.07 82.52 56.59
N GLN A 54 -54.90 83.56 55.78
CA GLN A 54 -55.09 84.95 56.19
C GLN A 54 -56.57 85.24 56.52
N ASP A 55 -57.51 84.75 55.69
CA ASP A 55 -58.97 84.83 55.95
C ASP A 55 -59.37 84.05 57.22
N LYS A 56 -58.60 83.02 57.60
CA LYS A 56 -58.78 82.30 58.88
C LYS A 56 -58.15 83.00 60.08
N GLY A 57 -57.57 84.19 59.88
CA GLY A 57 -57.04 85.02 60.95
C GLY A 57 -55.64 84.64 61.43
N LEU A 58 -54.87 83.88 60.64
CA LEU A 58 -53.45 83.66 60.93
C LEU A 58 -52.62 84.89 60.51
N SER A 59 -51.58 85.19 61.29
CA SER A 59 -50.65 86.27 60.95
C SER A 59 -49.73 85.86 59.79
N GLU A 60 -49.31 86.83 58.97
CA GLU A 60 -48.42 86.58 57.81
C GLU A 60 -47.13 85.85 58.22
N SER A 61 -46.58 86.16 59.41
CA SER A 61 -45.39 85.48 59.94
C SER A 61 -45.62 84.00 60.26
N GLU A 62 -46.80 83.64 60.78
CA GLU A 62 -47.16 82.25 61.06
C GLU A 62 -47.39 81.49 59.75
N ILE A 63 -48.03 82.13 58.76
CA ILE A 63 -48.27 81.54 57.44
C ILE A 63 -46.94 81.22 56.75
N VAL A 64 -45.97 82.14 56.78
CA VAL A 64 -44.63 81.91 56.21
C VAL A 64 -43.90 80.77 56.92
N MET A 65 -44.01 80.69 58.26
CA MET A 65 -43.45 79.56 59.02
C MET A 65 -44.07 78.23 58.61
N LEU A 66 -45.41 78.16 58.51
CA LEU A 66 -46.14 76.94 58.15
C LEU A 66 -45.84 76.46 56.71
N LEU A 67 -45.77 77.39 55.75
CA LEU A 67 -45.41 77.06 54.37
C LEU A 67 -43.96 76.57 54.26
N ARG A 68 -43.05 77.15 55.06
CA ARG A 68 -41.66 76.69 55.13
C ARG A 68 -41.57 75.29 55.73
N GLU A 69 -42.30 75.00 56.82
CA GLU A 69 -42.39 73.66 57.40
C GLU A 69 -42.88 72.63 56.36
N GLN A 70 -43.93 72.95 55.60
CA GLN A 70 -44.47 72.05 54.58
C GLN A 70 -43.46 71.72 53.46
N SER A 71 -42.73 72.73 52.96
CA SER A 71 -41.77 72.54 51.87
C SER A 71 -40.64 71.56 52.21
N THR A 72 -40.30 71.43 53.50
CA THR A 72 -39.24 70.52 53.95
C THR A 72 -39.67 69.05 54.03
N VAL A 73 -40.96 68.79 54.20
CA VAL A 73 -41.51 67.43 54.38
C VAL A 73 -41.83 66.74 53.04
N ALA A 74 -41.94 67.50 51.95
CA ALA A 74 -42.37 67.01 50.64
C ALA A 74 -41.25 66.68 49.65
N LEU A 75 -40.02 66.38 50.09
CA LEU A 75 -39.01 65.82 49.18
C LEU A 75 -39.24 64.29 49.03
N PRO A 76 -39.54 63.77 47.82
CA PRO A 76 -39.66 62.33 47.62
C PRO A 76 -38.32 61.65 47.93
N PRO A 77 -38.30 60.55 48.71
CA PRO A 77 -37.08 59.83 49.00
C PRO A 77 -36.48 59.29 47.69
N VAL A 78 -35.29 59.78 47.33
CA VAL A 78 -34.52 59.31 46.18
C VAL A 78 -34.17 57.83 46.43
N PRO A 79 -34.62 56.88 45.58
CA PRO A 79 -34.30 55.47 45.79
C PRO A 79 -32.78 55.26 45.64
N PRO A 80 -32.17 54.35 46.43
CA PRO A 80 -30.75 54.05 46.32
C PRO A 80 -30.41 53.62 44.90
N ARG A 81 -29.34 54.20 44.32
CA ARG A 81 -28.80 53.87 42.99
C ARG A 81 -28.51 52.37 42.87
N THR A 82 -29.46 51.60 42.32
CA THR A 82 -29.31 50.19 41.98
C THR A 82 -28.86 50.06 40.52
N TYR A 83 -27.58 50.36 40.25
CA TYR A 83 -26.99 49.91 38.99
C TYR A 83 -26.90 48.37 39.03
N PRO A 84 -27.38 47.65 38.00
CA PRO A 84 -27.15 46.21 37.91
C PRO A 84 -25.64 45.96 37.87
N ARG A 85 -25.13 45.06 38.73
CA ARG A 85 -23.73 44.63 38.66
C ARG A 85 -23.48 44.04 37.26
N PRO A 86 -22.39 44.42 36.56
CA PRO A 86 -22.08 43.82 35.27
C PRO A 86 -21.88 42.31 35.44
N PRO A 87 -22.33 41.50 34.46
CA PRO A 87 -22.14 40.06 34.52
C PRO A 87 -20.65 39.71 34.58
N PRO A 88 -20.24 38.67 35.33
CA PRO A 88 -18.86 38.23 35.38
C PRO A 88 -18.36 37.82 33.97
N SER A 89 -17.08 38.05 33.70
CA SER A 89 -16.49 37.75 32.39
C SER A 89 -16.45 36.25 32.10
N ASN A 90 -16.86 35.83 30.89
CA ASN A 90 -16.79 34.44 30.43
C ASN A 90 -15.40 34.00 29.94
N ILE A 91 -14.39 34.87 30.00
CA ILE A 91 -13.01 34.61 29.57
C ILE A 91 -12.40 33.33 30.17
N PRO A 92 -12.47 33.06 31.49
CA PRO A 92 -11.89 31.83 32.05
C PRO A 92 -12.55 30.55 31.50
N ILE A 93 -13.85 30.60 31.20
CA ILE A 93 -14.58 29.46 30.62
C ILE A 93 -14.10 29.21 29.19
N ILE A 94 -13.90 30.27 28.40
CA ILE A 94 -13.39 30.16 27.02
C ILE A 94 -11.95 29.64 27.02
N MET A 95 -11.08 30.15 27.90
CA MET A 95 -9.70 29.65 28.01
C MET A 95 -9.65 28.18 28.41
N ALA A 96 -10.46 27.76 29.38
CA ALA A 96 -10.56 26.34 29.77
C ALA A 96 -11.03 25.46 28.59
N GLY A 97 -11.97 25.96 27.78
CA GLY A 97 -12.43 25.30 26.56
C GLY A 97 -11.30 25.11 25.53
N VAL A 98 -10.56 26.17 25.23
CA VAL A 98 -9.41 26.12 24.29
C VAL A 98 -8.34 25.17 24.78
N LEU A 99 -8.00 25.22 26.08
CA LEU A 99 -6.99 24.35 26.67
C LEU A 99 -7.40 22.87 26.55
N ARG A 100 -8.69 22.58 26.73
CA ARG A 100 -9.23 21.22 26.58
C ARG A 100 -9.11 20.73 25.14
N VAL A 101 -9.45 21.57 24.15
CA VAL A 101 -9.31 21.20 22.73
C VAL A 101 -7.85 20.95 22.37
N MET A 102 -6.93 21.80 22.83
CA MET A 102 -5.50 21.58 22.63
C MET A 102 -5.00 20.29 23.29
N MET A 103 -5.47 19.97 24.50
CA MET A 103 -5.10 18.73 25.20
C MET A 103 -5.61 17.49 24.47
N TRP A 104 -6.85 17.51 23.94
CA TRP A 104 -7.37 16.42 23.11
C TRP A 104 -6.60 16.27 21.80
N GLY A 105 -6.25 17.39 21.14
CA GLY A 105 -5.45 17.39 19.93
C GLY A 105 -4.04 16.84 20.16
N ALA A 106 -3.36 17.34 21.19
CA ALA A 106 -2.04 16.86 21.59
C ALA A 106 -2.08 15.38 21.98
N GLY A 107 -3.07 14.95 22.77
CA GLY A 107 -3.25 13.56 23.17
C GLY A 107 -3.50 12.62 21.98
N ALA A 108 -4.41 13.00 21.07
CA ALA A 108 -4.69 12.23 19.85
C ALA A 108 -3.45 12.09 18.95
N SER A 109 -2.69 13.18 18.79
CA SER A 109 -1.44 13.17 18.02
C SER A 109 -0.38 12.24 18.65
N ALA A 110 -0.25 12.25 19.98
CA ALA A 110 0.69 11.39 20.70
C ALA A 110 0.32 9.91 20.58
N VAL A 111 -0.98 9.58 20.67
CA VAL A 111 -1.47 8.21 20.46
C VAL A 111 -1.19 7.74 19.03
N LEU A 112 -1.42 8.60 18.03
CA LEU A 112 -1.14 8.28 16.64
C LEU A 112 0.35 8.01 16.39
N LEU A 113 1.24 8.83 16.97
CA LEU A 113 2.69 8.63 16.91
C LEU A 113 3.11 7.32 17.59
N LEU A 114 2.49 6.97 18.71
CA LEU A 114 2.75 5.71 19.41
C LEU A 114 2.33 4.52 18.54
N ILE A 115 1.15 4.55 17.92
CA ILE A 115 0.69 3.52 16.97
C ILE A 115 1.65 3.40 15.78
N TYR A 116 2.07 4.54 15.22
CA TYR A 116 3.01 4.57 14.11
C TYR A 116 4.35 3.91 14.45
N HIS A 117 4.97 4.31 15.55
CA HIS A 117 6.28 3.78 15.95
C HIS A 117 6.21 2.35 16.46
N ARG A 118 5.14 1.98 17.17
CA ARG A 118 5.03 0.67 17.82
C ARG A 118 4.50 -0.43 16.91
N LEU A 119 3.65 -0.10 15.93
CA LEU A 119 2.98 -1.10 15.09
C LEU A 119 3.36 -0.96 13.61
N LEU A 120 3.19 0.22 13.02
CA LEU A 120 3.42 0.39 11.58
C LEU A 120 4.90 0.22 11.22
N LEU A 121 5.79 0.94 11.89
CA LEU A 121 7.23 0.89 11.59
C LEU A 121 7.81 -0.53 11.65
N PRO A 122 7.63 -1.33 12.72
CA PRO A 122 8.19 -2.68 12.77
C PRO A 122 7.60 -3.62 11.71
N LEU A 123 6.33 -3.47 11.34
CA LEU A 123 5.71 -4.26 10.27
C LEU A 123 6.30 -3.91 8.89
N LEU A 124 6.47 -2.62 8.61
CA LEU A 124 7.11 -2.16 7.37
C LEU A 124 8.57 -2.63 7.30
N THR A 125 9.33 -2.53 8.40
CA THR A 125 10.73 -2.97 8.38
C THR A 125 10.86 -4.49 8.25
N ARG A 126 9.99 -5.28 8.91
CA ARG A 126 10.01 -6.74 8.80
C ARG A 126 9.71 -7.19 7.37
N SER A 127 8.67 -6.64 6.76
CA SER A 127 8.33 -6.97 5.37
C SER A 127 9.40 -6.51 4.38
N ALA A 128 9.98 -5.32 4.58
CA ALA A 128 11.08 -4.83 3.75
C ALA A 128 12.33 -5.73 3.87
N ASN A 129 12.69 -6.14 5.08
CA ASN A 129 13.83 -7.02 5.31
C ASN A 129 13.60 -8.42 4.74
N ALA A 130 12.39 -8.99 4.88
CA ALA A 130 12.04 -10.27 4.27
C ALA A 130 12.11 -10.23 2.73
N ARG A 131 11.65 -9.14 2.11
CA ARG A 131 11.79 -8.95 0.65
C ARG A 131 13.26 -8.83 0.23
N ARG A 132 14.07 -8.12 1.02
CA ARG A 132 15.52 -7.99 0.76
C ARG A 132 16.24 -9.33 0.91
N SER A 133 15.94 -10.11 1.94
CA SER A 133 16.56 -11.42 2.15
C SER A 133 16.21 -12.40 1.03
N LEU A 134 14.96 -12.39 0.56
CA LEU A 134 14.54 -13.22 -0.58
C LEU A 134 15.27 -12.83 -1.87
N LYS A 135 15.38 -11.53 -2.17
CA LYS A 135 16.17 -11.06 -3.32
C LYS A 135 17.64 -11.43 -3.20
N HIS A 136 18.20 -11.35 -1.99
CA HIS A 136 19.59 -11.73 -1.75
C HIS A 136 19.79 -13.23 -1.96
N HIS A 137 18.89 -14.06 -1.43
CA HIS A 137 18.91 -15.51 -1.60
C HIS A 137 18.79 -15.91 -3.08
N GLN A 138 17.89 -15.28 -3.83
CA GLN A 138 17.76 -15.53 -5.27
C GLN A 138 19.05 -15.19 -6.03
N ARG A 139 19.70 -14.07 -5.69
CA ARG A 139 20.98 -13.68 -6.29
C ARG A 139 22.09 -14.67 -5.94
N ASP A 140 22.16 -15.11 -4.70
CA ASP A 140 23.15 -16.09 -4.23
C ASP A 140 22.98 -17.45 -4.93
N LEU A 141 21.73 -17.91 -5.13
CA LEU A 141 21.45 -19.11 -5.90
C LEU A 141 21.88 -18.98 -7.36
N LEU A 142 21.62 -17.83 -7.99
CA LEU A 142 22.05 -17.58 -9.36
C LEU A 142 23.58 -17.54 -9.47
N SER A 143 24.28 -16.91 -8.52
CA SER A 143 25.75 -16.90 -8.52
C SER A 143 26.36 -18.29 -8.29
N LYS A 144 25.71 -19.14 -7.47
CA LYS A 144 26.13 -20.54 -7.29
C LYS A 144 25.91 -21.36 -8.56
N LEU A 145 24.79 -21.15 -9.25
CA LEU A 145 24.52 -21.82 -10.53
C LEU A 145 25.53 -21.39 -11.60
N THR A 146 25.84 -20.10 -11.71
CA THR A 146 26.83 -19.64 -12.69
C THR A 146 28.22 -20.19 -12.37
N ALA A 147 28.62 -20.23 -11.10
CA ALA A 147 29.88 -20.82 -10.67
C ALA A 147 29.95 -22.33 -10.99
N SER A 148 28.89 -23.10 -10.69
CA SER A 148 28.87 -24.54 -10.98
C SER A 148 28.83 -24.83 -12.49
N ALA A 149 28.16 -23.99 -13.28
CA ALA A 149 28.17 -24.10 -14.73
C ALA A 149 29.55 -23.80 -15.34
N GLN A 150 30.29 -22.84 -14.77
CA GLN A 150 31.68 -22.57 -15.16
C GLN A 150 32.60 -23.73 -14.80
N GLU A 151 32.51 -24.24 -13.57
CA GLU A 151 33.29 -25.38 -13.12
C GLU A 151 33.04 -26.63 -13.99
N LEU A 152 31.77 -26.91 -14.32
CA LEU A 152 31.42 -28.02 -15.20
C LEU A 152 31.98 -27.83 -16.62
N ARG A 153 31.94 -26.61 -17.17
CA ARG A 153 32.54 -26.29 -18.47
C ARG A 153 34.06 -26.48 -18.45
N ASP A 154 34.72 -26.06 -17.38
CA ASP A 154 36.16 -26.21 -17.25
C ASP A 154 36.56 -27.68 -17.05
N ALA A 155 35.78 -28.44 -16.28
CA ALA A 155 35.94 -29.89 -16.14
C ALA A 155 35.73 -30.60 -17.49
N GLN A 156 34.69 -30.24 -18.24
CA GLN A 156 34.46 -30.75 -19.60
C GLN A 156 35.65 -30.43 -20.51
N ARG A 157 36.11 -29.18 -20.56
CA ARG A 157 37.26 -28.80 -21.38
C ARG A 157 38.51 -29.61 -21.05
N LYS A 158 38.77 -29.87 -19.76
CA LYS A 158 39.88 -30.73 -19.32
C LYS A 158 39.69 -32.18 -19.79
N SER A 159 38.50 -32.76 -19.58
CA SER A 159 38.23 -34.14 -20.00
C SER A 159 38.20 -34.34 -21.51
N PHE A 160 37.80 -33.32 -22.28
CA PHE A 160 37.76 -33.36 -23.74
C PHE A 160 39.09 -32.95 -24.40
N ALA A 161 40.07 -32.42 -23.64
CA ALA A 161 41.38 -32.09 -24.19
C ALA A 161 42.16 -33.34 -24.64
N ASP A 162 41.92 -34.48 -23.97
CA ASP A 162 42.57 -35.75 -24.28
C ASP A 162 41.89 -36.52 -25.42
N LEU A 163 40.65 -36.16 -25.76
CA LEU A 163 39.89 -36.82 -26.82
C LEU A 163 40.21 -36.16 -28.18
N PRO A 164 40.38 -36.96 -29.26
CA PRO A 164 40.48 -36.39 -30.59
C PRO A 164 39.22 -35.56 -30.86
N GLN A 165 39.39 -34.27 -31.16
CA GLN A 165 38.27 -33.38 -31.40
C GLN A 165 37.47 -33.93 -32.58
N ALA A 166 36.28 -34.45 -32.30
CA ALA A 166 35.33 -34.79 -33.33
C ALA A 166 34.95 -33.48 -34.02
N THR A 167 35.59 -33.18 -35.15
CA THR A 167 35.12 -32.14 -36.06
C THR A 167 33.68 -32.52 -36.37
N ILE A 168 32.72 -31.68 -35.94
CA ILE A 168 31.27 -31.90 -36.09
C ILE A 168 30.93 -32.30 -37.53
N SER A 169 31.68 -31.74 -38.48
CA SER A 169 31.56 -31.95 -39.90
C SER A 169 32.54 -32.98 -40.46
N GLY A 170 33.45 -33.59 -39.70
CA GLY A 170 34.54 -34.40 -40.29
C GLY A 170 35.48 -33.62 -41.24
N GLU A 171 35.21 -32.32 -41.43
CA GLU A 171 35.91 -31.41 -42.32
C GLU A 171 36.85 -30.55 -41.50
N LEU A 172 37.99 -30.18 -42.08
CA LEU A 172 38.89 -29.26 -41.40
C LEU A 172 38.20 -27.88 -41.26
N PRO A 173 38.41 -27.17 -40.13
CA PRO A 173 37.81 -25.87 -39.85
C PRO A 173 37.82 -24.85 -41.00
N PRO A 174 38.90 -24.68 -41.79
CA PRO A 174 38.89 -23.69 -42.88
C PRO A 174 37.89 -24.00 -44.00
N TYR A 175 37.47 -25.25 -44.17
CA TYR A 175 36.56 -25.66 -45.25
C TYR A 175 35.10 -25.79 -44.79
N ALA A 176 34.84 -25.74 -43.48
CA ALA A 176 33.49 -25.89 -42.94
C ALA A 176 32.56 -24.73 -43.35
N ASP A 177 33.11 -23.52 -43.49
CA ASP A 177 32.35 -22.31 -43.83
C ASP A 177 32.25 -22.06 -45.34
N CYS A 178 33.00 -22.80 -46.17
CA CYS A 178 32.97 -22.65 -47.63
C CYS A 178 31.61 -23.07 -48.18
N LYS A 179 31.02 -22.27 -49.08
CA LYS A 179 29.77 -22.63 -49.77
C LYS A 179 30.01 -23.00 -51.21
N THR A 180 30.99 -22.36 -51.84
CA THR A 180 31.31 -22.54 -53.25
C THR A 180 32.66 -23.21 -53.45
N VAL A 181 32.89 -23.83 -54.62
CA VAL A 181 34.17 -24.43 -54.99
C VAL A 181 35.26 -23.36 -55.03
N ASP A 182 34.92 -22.15 -55.47
CA ASP A 182 35.83 -21.00 -55.51
C ASP A 182 36.28 -20.60 -54.09
N ASP A 183 35.38 -20.67 -53.09
CA ASP A 183 35.72 -20.45 -51.68
C ASP A 183 36.74 -21.49 -51.18
N VAL A 184 36.54 -22.77 -51.52
CA VAL A 184 37.46 -23.87 -51.14
C VAL A 184 38.84 -23.68 -51.76
N LEU A 185 38.89 -23.23 -53.03
CA LEU A 185 40.14 -22.92 -53.71
C LEU A 185 40.85 -21.71 -53.09
N SER A 186 40.10 -20.70 -52.67
CA SER A 186 40.67 -19.53 -51.97
C SER A 186 41.23 -19.89 -50.60
N ALA A 187 40.58 -20.81 -49.87
CA ALA A 187 41.00 -21.30 -48.57
C ALA A 187 42.22 -22.24 -48.63
N ARG A 188 42.60 -22.70 -49.82
CA ARG A 188 43.73 -23.63 -50.06
C ARG A 188 45.11 -23.02 -49.76
N ALA A 189 45.24 -21.72 -49.50
CA ALA A 189 46.49 -20.95 -49.55
C ALA A 189 47.70 -21.43 -48.68
N GLY A 190 47.61 -22.55 -47.96
CA GLY A 190 48.75 -23.14 -47.24
C GLY A 190 48.76 -24.68 -47.12
N THR A 191 47.79 -25.40 -47.69
CA THR A 191 47.69 -26.86 -47.58
C THR A 191 47.80 -27.52 -48.96
N THR A 192 48.59 -28.59 -49.02
CA THR A 192 48.91 -29.29 -50.28
C THR A 192 47.70 -30.01 -50.87
N GLU A 193 46.77 -30.51 -50.04
CA GLU A 193 45.61 -31.30 -50.47
C GLU A 193 44.29 -30.69 -49.97
N VAL A 194 43.34 -30.52 -50.89
CA VAL A 194 41.95 -30.14 -50.57
C VAL A 194 41.19 -31.41 -50.15
N PRO A 195 40.45 -31.41 -49.03
CA PRO A 195 39.64 -32.55 -48.64
C PRO A 195 38.57 -32.87 -49.70
N PRO A 196 38.48 -34.11 -50.22
CA PRO A 196 37.52 -34.49 -51.26
C PRO A 196 36.07 -34.27 -50.82
N LEU A 197 35.77 -34.47 -49.53
CA LEU A 197 34.43 -34.29 -48.98
C LEU A 197 33.94 -32.84 -49.04
N SER A 198 34.78 -31.87 -48.65
CA SER A 198 34.44 -30.44 -48.73
C SER A 198 34.31 -29.97 -50.17
N LEU A 199 35.15 -30.48 -51.07
CA LEU A 199 35.10 -30.18 -52.51
C LEU A 199 33.78 -30.67 -53.13
N LEU A 200 33.36 -31.91 -52.85
CA LEU A 200 32.08 -32.46 -53.31
C LEU A 200 30.88 -31.70 -52.74
N ARG A 201 30.91 -31.37 -51.44
CA ARG A 201 29.85 -30.58 -50.80
C ARG A 201 29.66 -29.22 -51.47
N CYS A 202 30.75 -28.51 -51.73
CA CYS A 202 30.69 -27.20 -52.36
C CYS A 202 30.32 -27.28 -53.85
N ALA A 203 30.75 -28.33 -54.55
CA ALA A 203 30.34 -28.57 -55.94
C ALA A 203 28.84 -28.83 -56.07
N LEU A 204 28.26 -29.65 -55.18
CA LEU A 204 26.81 -29.87 -55.13
C LEU A 204 26.05 -28.61 -54.76
N ALA A 205 26.59 -27.78 -53.86
CA ALA A 205 25.98 -26.50 -53.49
C ALA A 205 26.03 -25.47 -54.64
N ASP A 206 27.10 -25.46 -55.44
CA ASP A 206 27.28 -24.56 -56.60
C ASP A 206 26.35 -24.89 -57.76
N ILE A 207 26.12 -26.18 -58.04
CA ILE A 207 25.18 -26.62 -59.08
C ILE A 207 23.73 -26.25 -58.70
N GLY A 208 23.48 -26.07 -57.40
CA GLY A 208 22.21 -25.63 -56.86
C GLY A 208 21.18 -26.75 -56.70
N PRO A 209 20.04 -26.47 -56.04
CA PRO A 209 19.00 -27.45 -55.80
C PRO A 209 18.17 -27.67 -57.08
N THR A 210 18.65 -28.50 -58.00
CA THR A 210 17.79 -29.10 -59.03
C THR A 210 16.84 -30.10 -58.37
N THR A 211 15.61 -30.22 -58.86
CA THR A 211 14.55 -31.03 -58.24
C THR A 211 14.92 -32.50 -58.08
N SER A 212 15.79 -33.02 -58.95
CA SER A 212 16.29 -34.39 -58.92
C SER A 212 17.73 -34.50 -58.42
N GLY A 213 18.47 -33.39 -58.25
CA GLY A 213 19.92 -33.40 -58.00
C GLY A 213 20.76 -33.56 -59.27
N PRO A 214 22.05 -33.18 -59.28
CA PRO A 214 22.94 -33.36 -60.43
C PRO A 214 23.28 -34.82 -60.68
N THR A 215 23.42 -35.16 -61.96
CA THR A 215 23.98 -36.46 -62.36
C THR A 215 25.48 -36.53 -62.09
N THR A 216 26.03 -37.74 -61.99
CA THR A 216 27.47 -37.95 -61.85
C THR A 216 28.27 -37.19 -62.91
N ASP A 217 27.85 -37.26 -64.17
CA ASP A 217 28.57 -36.63 -65.29
C ASP A 217 28.54 -35.10 -65.20
N GLU A 218 27.40 -34.51 -64.83
CA GLU A 218 27.29 -33.06 -64.60
C GLU A 218 28.15 -32.60 -63.43
N LEU A 219 28.20 -33.38 -62.34
CA LEU A 219 29.01 -33.09 -61.16
C LEU A 219 30.50 -33.07 -61.51
N PHE A 220 30.99 -34.09 -62.21
CA PHE A 220 32.39 -34.15 -62.62
C PHE A 220 32.72 -33.12 -63.70
N ALA A 221 31.83 -32.87 -64.66
CA ALA A 221 32.00 -31.80 -65.65
C ALA A 221 32.14 -30.42 -64.99
N HIS A 222 31.32 -30.13 -63.97
CA HIS A 222 31.43 -28.91 -63.18
C HIS A 222 32.76 -28.83 -62.40
N LEU A 223 33.17 -29.94 -61.77
CA LEU A 223 34.45 -30.02 -61.06
C LEU A 223 35.65 -29.81 -61.99
N TYR A 224 35.68 -30.44 -63.16
CA TYR A 224 36.76 -30.28 -64.14
C TYR A 224 36.81 -28.85 -64.69
N GLY A 225 35.65 -28.21 -64.89
CA GLY A 225 35.59 -26.82 -65.33
C GLY A 225 36.15 -25.82 -64.31
N LYS A 226 35.96 -26.08 -63.02
CA LYS A 226 36.43 -25.21 -61.92
C LYS A 226 37.84 -25.53 -61.44
N VAL A 227 38.26 -26.79 -61.54
CA VAL A 227 39.48 -27.32 -60.91
C VAL A 227 40.36 -27.99 -61.97
N PRO A 228 41.16 -27.23 -62.74
CA PRO A 228 41.88 -27.77 -63.90
C PRO A 228 42.97 -28.78 -63.54
N TRP A 229 43.53 -28.71 -62.33
CA TRP A 229 44.53 -29.69 -61.86
C TRP A 229 43.93 -31.07 -61.57
N LEU A 230 42.60 -31.18 -61.45
CA LEU A 230 41.92 -32.44 -61.19
C LEU A 230 42.08 -33.42 -62.34
N GLU A 231 42.15 -32.94 -63.58
CA GLU A 231 42.28 -33.77 -64.80
C GLU A 231 43.59 -34.57 -64.83
N GLY A 232 44.68 -34.01 -64.30
CA GLY A 232 45.99 -34.68 -64.23
C GLY A 232 46.20 -35.60 -63.03
N ALA A 233 45.27 -35.61 -62.06
CA ALA A 233 45.45 -36.27 -60.76
C ALA A 233 44.50 -37.46 -60.59
N SER A 234 44.73 -38.54 -61.36
CA SER A 234 43.89 -39.76 -61.33
C SER A 234 43.74 -40.36 -59.92
N ALA A 235 44.81 -40.36 -59.12
CA ALA A 235 44.77 -40.85 -57.74
C ALA A 235 43.88 -40.02 -56.80
N TYR A 236 43.64 -38.73 -57.13
CA TYR A 236 42.73 -37.88 -56.37
C TYR A 236 41.28 -38.03 -56.88
N GLN A 237 41.09 -38.20 -58.19
CA GLN A 237 39.77 -38.52 -58.76
C GLN A 237 39.20 -39.81 -58.15
N GLU A 238 40.01 -40.86 -58.03
CA GLU A 238 39.60 -42.12 -57.40
C GLU A 238 39.19 -41.91 -55.94
N ARG A 239 39.93 -41.06 -55.19
CA ARG A 239 39.57 -40.71 -53.81
C ARG A 239 38.25 -39.93 -53.73
N VAL A 240 38.01 -39.00 -54.65
CA VAL A 240 36.75 -38.24 -54.72
C VAL A 240 35.60 -39.21 -55.00
N TRP A 241 35.77 -40.11 -55.97
CA TRP A 241 34.79 -41.13 -56.31
C TRP A 241 34.52 -42.09 -55.14
N GLN A 242 35.57 -42.53 -54.47
CA GLN A 242 35.48 -43.37 -53.29
C GLN A 242 34.71 -42.68 -52.17
N VAL A 243 34.99 -41.39 -51.88
CA VAL A 243 34.28 -40.62 -50.86
C VAL A 243 32.82 -40.39 -51.22
N LEU A 244 32.50 -40.19 -52.51
CA LEU A 244 31.13 -40.06 -52.99
C LEU A 244 30.31 -41.33 -52.72
N ASN A 245 30.92 -42.51 -52.91
CA ASN A 245 30.25 -43.80 -52.73
C ASN A 245 30.26 -44.33 -51.28
N GLU A 246 31.34 -44.10 -50.53
CA GLU A 246 31.52 -44.65 -49.18
C GLU A 246 30.92 -43.77 -48.09
N SER A 247 30.84 -42.45 -48.30
CA SER A 247 30.41 -41.56 -47.23
C SER A 247 28.88 -41.48 -47.13
N PRO A 248 28.31 -41.65 -45.92
CA PRO A 248 26.85 -41.67 -45.72
C PRO A 248 26.20 -40.28 -45.87
N ARG A 249 26.98 -39.26 -46.23
CA ARG A 249 26.50 -37.89 -46.40
C ARG A 249 26.01 -37.59 -47.80
N PHE A 250 26.45 -38.38 -48.77
CA PHE A 250 25.94 -38.31 -50.12
C PHE A 250 24.93 -39.44 -50.28
N SER A 251 23.71 -39.08 -50.68
CA SER A 251 22.70 -40.06 -51.07
C SER A 251 22.54 -40.06 -52.57
N SER A 252 22.69 -41.24 -53.17
CA SER A 252 22.34 -41.48 -54.57
C SER A 252 20.87 -41.88 -54.64
N SER A 253 20.03 -41.04 -55.25
CA SER A 253 18.68 -41.39 -55.64
C SER A 253 18.66 -41.77 -57.12
N VAL A 254 18.20 -42.98 -57.43
CA VAL A 254 17.95 -43.40 -58.81
C VAL A 254 16.48 -43.08 -59.10
N GLU A 255 16.24 -41.92 -59.70
CA GLU A 255 14.90 -41.47 -60.09
C GLU A 255 14.85 -41.26 -61.60
N GLY A 256 14.34 -42.24 -62.34
CA GLY A 256 14.12 -42.11 -63.78
C GLY A 256 14.11 -43.43 -64.53
N PRO A 257 13.60 -43.44 -65.78
CA PRO A 257 13.65 -44.60 -66.67
C PRO A 257 15.07 -44.93 -67.16
N ASP A 258 16.00 -43.98 -67.03
CA ASP A 258 17.38 -44.07 -67.55
C ASP A 258 18.38 -44.63 -66.53
N ASP A 259 17.94 -45.08 -65.35
CA ASP A 259 18.78 -45.62 -64.27
C ASP A 259 19.95 -44.68 -63.86
N THR A 260 19.80 -43.37 -64.09
CA THR A 260 20.81 -42.36 -63.78
C THR A 260 20.81 -42.02 -62.28
N ALA A 261 22.00 -42.14 -61.67
CA ALA A 261 22.21 -41.81 -60.27
C ALA A 261 22.27 -40.29 -60.09
N HIS A 262 21.35 -39.74 -59.31
CA HIS A 262 21.37 -38.35 -58.89
C HIS A 262 21.90 -38.22 -57.47
N TRP A 263 22.78 -37.24 -57.24
CA TRP A 263 23.45 -37.06 -55.97
C TRP A 263 22.89 -35.89 -55.18
N SER A 264 22.65 -36.10 -53.88
CA SER A 264 22.26 -35.06 -52.96
C SER A 264 23.11 -35.10 -51.69
N TYR A 265 23.41 -33.93 -51.13
CA TYR A 265 24.11 -33.81 -49.86
C TYR A 265 23.11 -33.71 -48.71
N ILE A 266 23.16 -34.68 -47.80
CA ILE A 266 22.33 -34.68 -46.59
C ILE A 266 23.09 -33.96 -45.48
N PRO A 267 22.66 -32.76 -45.04
CA PRO A 267 23.28 -32.11 -43.90
C PRO A 267 23.07 -32.95 -42.64
N VAL A 268 24.14 -33.13 -41.85
CA VAL A 268 24.06 -33.87 -40.58
C VAL A 268 22.99 -33.20 -39.71
N PRO A 269 21.91 -33.91 -39.32
CA PRO A 269 20.91 -33.33 -38.45
C PRO A 269 21.58 -32.96 -37.12
N PRO A 270 21.26 -31.81 -36.52
CA PRO A 270 21.84 -31.41 -35.26
C PRO A 270 21.61 -32.53 -34.23
N PRO A 271 22.63 -32.92 -33.45
CA PRO A 271 22.49 -34.00 -32.49
C PRO A 271 21.30 -33.70 -31.57
N PRO A 272 20.48 -34.71 -31.23
CA PRO A 272 19.30 -34.50 -30.40
C PRO A 272 19.71 -33.87 -29.07
N ALA A 273 19.02 -32.79 -28.70
CA ALA A 273 19.33 -32.06 -27.48
C ALA A 273 19.34 -33.02 -26.28
N THR A 274 20.46 -33.06 -25.57
CA THR A 274 20.54 -33.83 -24.32
C THR A 274 19.52 -33.27 -23.33
N PRO A 275 18.97 -34.08 -22.41
CA PRO A 275 17.96 -33.63 -21.44
C PRO A 275 18.45 -32.44 -20.59
N ALA A 276 19.76 -32.31 -20.40
CA ALA A 276 20.36 -31.17 -19.73
C ALA A 276 20.21 -29.86 -20.55
N ILE A 277 20.44 -29.90 -21.87
CA ILE A 277 20.27 -28.72 -22.74
C ILE A 277 18.80 -28.32 -22.78
N ALA A 278 17.88 -29.27 -22.93
CA ALA A 278 16.45 -29.00 -22.91
C ALA A 278 15.98 -28.36 -21.59
N SER A 279 16.50 -28.83 -20.44
CA SER A 279 16.15 -28.22 -19.14
C SER A 279 16.72 -26.81 -18.98
N LEU A 280 17.92 -26.53 -19.53
CA LEU A 280 18.49 -25.18 -19.55
C LEU A 280 17.75 -24.23 -20.49
N GLU A 281 17.30 -24.71 -21.66
CA GLU A 281 16.47 -23.94 -22.59
C GLU A 281 15.10 -23.61 -21.98
N ASN A 282 14.48 -24.59 -21.32
CA ASN A 282 13.24 -24.37 -20.56
C ASN A 282 13.42 -23.36 -19.43
N LEU A 283 14.56 -23.42 -18.73
CA LEU A 283 14.89 -22.44 -17.69
C LEU A 283 15.12 -21.05 -18.31
N ALA A 284 15.84 -20.96 -19.43
CA ALA A 284 16.13 -19.69 -20.11
C ALA A 284 14.86 -19.03 -20.66
N THR A 285 13.95 -19.82 -21.23
CA THR A 285 12.65 -19.34 -21.73
C THR A 285 11.74 -18.90 -20.59
N SER A 286 11.68 -19.65 -19.48
CA SER A 286 10.93 -19.26 -18.28
C SER A 286 11.43 -17.94 -17.67
N LEU A 287 12.76 -17.75 -17.59
CA LEU A 287 13.35 -16.49 -17.10
C LEU A 287 13.02 -15.29 -18.01
N LYS A 288 13.10 -15.48 -19.34
CA LYS A 288 12.77 -14.41 -20.30
C LYS A 288 11.30 -14.00 -20.23
N SER A 289 10.39 -14.97 -20.11
CA SER A 289 8.95 -14.73 -19.94
C SER A 289 8.65 -13.87 -18.71
N HIS A 290 9.35 -14.11 -17.59
CA HIS A 290 9.20 -13.31 -16.37
C HIS A 290 9.73 -11.87 -16.51
N SER A 291 10.74 -11.65 -17.35
CA SER A 291 11.32 -10.32 -17.56
C SER A 291 10.46 -9.42 -18.44
N THR A 292 9.78 -9.97 -19.45
CA THR A 292 9.00 -9.18 -20.42
C THR A 292 7.56 -8.92 -19.97
N ALA A 293 6.98 -9.79 -19.13
CA ALA A 293 5.63 -9.61 -18.59
C ALA A 293 5.54 -8.56 -17.46
N SER A 294 6.68 -8.11 -16.91
CA SER A 294 6.71 -7.25 -15.72
C SER A 294 6.55 -5.75 -16.00
N GLU A 295 6.58 -5.29 -17.25
CA GLU A 295 6.83 -3.85 -17.50
C GLU A 295 5.58 -2.96 -17.56
N THR A 296 4.37 -3.48 -17.76
CA THR A 296 3.17 -2.60 -17.87
C THR A 296 1.87 -3.07 -17.20
N VAL A 297 1.68 -4.36 -16.90
CA VAL A 297 0.34 -4.85 -16.49
C VAL A 297 0.24 -5.27 -15.01
N SER A 298 1.33 -5.60 -14.32
CA SER A 298 1.22 -6.43 -13.11
C SER A 298 1.39 -5.77 -11.74
N TYR A 299 1.83 -4.52 -11.59
CA TYR A 299 1.95 -3.94 -10.23
C TYR A 299 0.59 -3.92 -9.50
N ARG A 300 -0.46 -3.43 -10.19
CA ARG A 300 -1.81 -3.37 -9.62
C ARG A 300 -2.46 -4.75 -9.52
N GLN A 301 -2.23 -5.64 -10.50
CA GLN A 301 -2.77 -6.99 -10.47
C GLN A 301 -2.10 -7.87 -9.41
N HIS A 302 -0.79 -7.76 -9.20
CA HIS A 302 -0.12 -8.44 -8.09
C HIS A 302 -0.54 -7.88 -6.74
N THR A 303 -0.81 -6.57 -6.61
CA THR A 303 -1.40 -6.05 -5.36
C THR A 303 -2.83 -6.55 -5.16
N LEU A 304 -3.64 -6.65 -6.22
CA LEU A 304 -5.00 -7.18 -6.12
C LEU A 304 -5.00 -8.69 -5.82
N GLN A 305 -4.10 -9.47 -6.43
CA GLN A 305 -3.91 -10.89 -6.13
C GLN A 305 -3.39 -11.08 -4.71
N ALA A 306 -2.39 -10.30 -4.29
CA ALA A 306 -1.88 -10.37 -2.91
C ALA A 306 -2.94 -9.94 -1.89
N LEU A 307 -3.79 -8.96 -2.21
CA LEU A 307 -4.94 -8.61 -1.39
C LEU A 307 -6.00 -9.72 -1.38
N ALA A 308 -6.27 -10.36 -2.51
CA ALA A 308 -7.19 -11.50 -2.59
C ALA A 308 -6.67 -12.69 -1.78
N ASP A 309 -5.38 -13.03 -1.90
CA ASP A 309 -4.72 -14.10 -1.16
C ASP A 309 -4.66 -13.78 0.34
N PHE A 310 -4.39 -12.52 0.71
CA PHE A 310 -4.41 -12.07 2.11
C PHE A 310 -5.83 -12.12 2.70
N THR A 311 -6.83 -11.72 1.92
CA THR A 311 -8.23 -11.81 2.33
C THR A 311 -8.63 -13.26 2.47
N GLY A 312 -8.24 -14.13 1.54
CA GLY A 312 -8.40 -15.58 1.63
C GLY A 312 -7.79 -16.14 2.91
N TYR A 313 -6.53 -15.79 3.20
CA TYR A 313 -5.83 -16.20 4.42
C TYR A 313 -6.52 -15.71 5.70
N LEU A 314 -6.94 -14.45 5.76
CA LEU A 314 -7.70 -13.92 6.89
C LEU A 314 -9.03 -14.64 7.06
N THR A 315 -9.70 -14.97 5.96
CA THR A 315 -10.96 -15.71 5.95
C THR A 315 -10.75 -17.13 6.48
N THR A 316 -9.69 -17.81 6.03
CA THR A 316 -9.33 -19.14 6.54
C THR A 316 -8.97 -19.10 8.03
N GLN A 317 -8.23 -18.08 8.49
CA GLN A 317 -7.89 -17.86 9.90
C GLN A 317 -9.12 -17.52 10.75
N THR A 318 -10.05 -16.69 10.27
CA THR A 318 -11.26 -16.36 11.03
C THR A 318 -12.19 -17.56 11.16
N TYR A 319 -12.31 -18.41 10.13
CA TYR A 319 -13.05 -19.67 10.24
C TYR A 319 -12.32 -20.75 11.05
N SER A 320 -10.97 -20.78 11.06
CA SER A 320 -10.22 -21.68 11.95
C SER A 320 -10.29 -21.23 13.41
N LEU A 321 -10.33 -19.92 13.68
CA LEU A 321 -10.53 -19.37 15.02
C LEU A 321 -11.98 -19.51 15.49
N ALA A 322 -12.97 -19.40 14.60
CA ALA A 322 -14.37 -19.64 14.92
C ALA A 322 -14.64 -21.10 15.29
N SER A 323 -13.98 -22.05 14.65
CA SER A 323 -14.04 -23.47 15.04
C SER A 323 -13.26 -23.80 16.32
N SER A 324 -12.26 -22.98 16.67
CA SER A 324 -11.52 -23.05 17.95
C SER A 324 -12.27 -22.44 19.15
N ARG A 325 -13.26 -21.56 18.94
CA ARG A 325 -14.00 -20.89 20.04
C ARG A 325 -15.09 -21.74 20.70
N LEU A 326 -15.25 -23.00 20.30
CA LEU A 326 -16.09 -23.98 20.98
C LEU A 326 -15.28 -24.88 21.94
N ARG A 327 -14.37 -24.30 22.74
CA ARG A 327 -13.74 -25.01 23.86
C ARG A 327 -13.61 -24.11 25.10
N ILE A 328 -14.43 -24.45 26.08
CA ILE A 328 -14.31 -24.36 27.56
C ILE A 328 -13.24 -23.39 28.11
N PRO A 329 -13.62 -22.46 29.02
CA PRO A 329 -12.67 -21.57 29.68
C PRO A 329 -11.79 -22.33 30.68
N GLY A 330 -10.45 -22.25 30.53
CA GLY A 330 -9.52 -22.74 31.56
C GLY A 330 -8.11 -23.16 31.10
N VAL A 331 -7.83 -23.28 29.81
CA VAL A 331 -6.49 -23.67 29.33
C VAL A 331 -6.03 -22.66 28.28
N GLN A 332 -4.98 -21.89 28.59
CA GLN A 332 -4.29 -21.06 27.60
C GLN A 332 -3.64 -21.96 26.55
N PRO A 333 -3.91 -21.79 25.25
CA PRO A 333 -3.01 -22.26 24.23
C PRO A 333 -2.03 -21.14 23.89
N ASP A 334 -0.75 -21.46 24.07
CA ASP A 334 0.37 -20.72 23.52
C ASP A 334 0.19 -20.58 21.99
N LEU A 335 0.41 -19.38 21.43
CA LEU A 335 0.30 -19.09 19.99
C LEU A 335 1.35 -19.83 19.13
N GLN A 336 2.16 -20.68 19.77
CA GLN A 336 3.01 -21.77 19.31
C GLN A 336 2.59 -22.61 18.09
N SER A 337 1.39 -23.19 18.18
CA SER A 337 1.22 -24.59 17.80
C SER A 337 0.67 -24.83 16.39
N THR A 338 0.11 -23.83 15.71
CA THR A 338 -0.53 -24.06 14.39
C THR A 338 0.49 -24.31 13.29
N GLN A 339 1.58 -23.53 13.24
CA GLN A 339 2.67 -23.78 12.29
C GLN A 339 3.43 -25.06 12.62
N GLU A 340 3.63 -25.38 13.90
CA GLU A 340 4.32 -26.61 14.28
C GLU A 340 3.48 -27.86 13.99
N GLU A 341 2.16 -27.80 14.17
CA GLU A 341 1.25 -28.89 13.82
C GLU A 341 1.16 -29.11 12.31
N ASP A 342 1.18 -28.03 11.51
CA ASP A 342 1.21 -28.13 10.04
C ASP A 342 2.54 -28.71 9.56
N VAL A 343 3.68 -28.27 10.12
CA VAL A 343 4.99 -28.87 9.85
C VAL A 343 5.03 -30.34 10.27
N ARG A 344 4.45 -30.71 11.42
CA ARG A 344 4.37 -32.12 11.86
C ARG A 344 3.48 -32.97 10.95
N LYS A 345 2.39 -32.42 10.42
CA LYS A 345 1.53 -33.10 9.43
C LYS A 345 2.24 -33.26 8.10
N GLU A 346 2.96 -32.25 7.65
CA GLU A 346 3.73 -32.28 6.41
C GLU A 346 4.90 -33.26 6.49
N ILE A 347 5.62 -33.29 7.62
CA ILE A 347 6.64 -34.31 7.92
C ILE A 347 6.02 -35.72 7.94
N ARG A 348 4.82 -35.90 8.50
CA ARG A 348 4.12 -37.19 8.50
C ARG A 348 3.69 -37.62 7.09
N ALA A 349 3.22 -36.68 6.27
CA ALA A 349 2.85 -36.92 4.87
C ALA A 349 4.07 -37.26 4.01
N LEU A 350 5.18 -36.51 4.15
CA LEU A 350 6.45 -36.77 3.47
C LEU A 350 7.05 -38.12 3.90
N LYS A 351 6.98 -38.47 5.19
CA LYS A 351 7.44 -39.77 5.68
C LYS A 351 6.60 -40.92 5.11
N GLY A 352 5.28 -40.73 4.99
CA GLY A 352 4.39 -41.69 4.32
C GLY A 352 4.72 -41.84 2.83
N LEU A 353 4.99 -40.74 2.12
CA LEU A 353 5.35 -40.74 0.70
C LEU A 353 6.71 -41.41 0.45
N VAL A 354 7.71 -41.13 1.29
CA VAL A 354 9.06 -41.70 1.18
C VAL A 354 9.07 -43.19 1.52
N LEU A 355 8.25 -43.64 2.48
CA LEU A 355 8.09 -45.05 2.78
C LEU A 355 7.34 -45.81 1.66
N ASN A 356 6.38 -45.16 0.99
CA ASN A 356 5.66 -45.75 -0.14
C ASN A 356 6.50 -45.83 -1.42
N ARG A 357 7.61 -45.08 -1.55
CA ARG A 357 8.52 -45.15 -2.70
C ARG A 357 9.47 -46.36 -2.69
N LYS A 358 9.68 -47.02 -1.54
CA LYS A 358 10.48 -48.27 -1.48
C LYS A 358 9.72 -49.50 -1.99
N SER A 359 8.40 -49.40 -2.20
CA SER A 359 7.54 -50.48 -2.70
C SER A 359 7.31 -50.47 -4.23
N PHE A 360 7.90 -49.52 -4.97
CA PHE A 360 7.67 -49.39 -6.43
C PHE A 360 8.89 -49.64 -7.33
N LEU A 361 9.95 -50.30 -6.82
CA LEU A 361 10.92 -50.92 -7.73
C LEU A 361 10.44 -52.33 -8.04
N PRO A 362 10.01 -52.65 -9.28
CA PRO A 362 9.73 -54.02 -9.66
C PRO A 362 11.01 -54.85 -9.48
N SER A 363 10.86 -56.00 -8.83
CA SER A 363 11.92 -57.00 -8.71
C SER A 363 12.43 -57.32 -10.11
N ARG A 364 13.72 -57.08 -10.35
CA ARG A 364 14.42 -57.44 -11.59
C ARG A 364 14.17 -58.94 -11.85
N PRO A 365 13.56 -59.34 -12.99
CA PRO A 365 13.41 -60.75 -13.29
C PRO A 365 14.80 -61.35 -13.52
N VAL A 366 15.14 -62.34 -12.72
CA VAL A 366 16.33 -63.17 -12.90
C VAL A 366 16.07 -64.03 -14.15
N SER A 367 16.74 -63.70 -15.25
CA SER A 367 16.81 -64.56 -16.42
C SER A 367 17.56 -65.84 -16.03
N MET A 368 16.84 -66.93 -15.79
CA MET A 368 17.44 -68.26 -15.79
C MET A 368 17.83 -68.60 -17.23
N ILE A 369 19.11 -68.84 -17.41
CA ILE A 369 19.71 -69.47 -18.58
C ILE A 369 19.39 -70.97 -18.47
N THR A 370 18.73 -71.50 -19.49
CA THR A 370 18.75 -72.93 -19.85
C THR A 370 18.85 -73.05 -21.35
#